data_AF-A0A950F5B2-F1
#
_entry.id   AF-A0A950F5B2-F1
#
_cell.length_a   1.000
_cell.length_b   1.000
_cell.length_c   1.000
_cell.angle_alpha   90.00
_cell.angle_beta   90.00
_cell.angle_gamma   90.00
#
_symmetry.space_group_name_H-M   'P 1'
#
loop_
_entity.id
_entity.type
_entity.pdbx_description
1 polymer ?
#
loop_
_entity_poly.entity_id
_entity_poly.type
_entity_poly.pdbx_seq_one_letter_code
_entity_poly.pdbx_strand_id
1 'polypeptide(L)'
;MIRARVTLAVFSFVLVTVLSGCEQTSPPASSQTPPENLAARVKALEDLIPSQSHMMADVGDHFSNLWFAGRAENWPLADFYLGETKSHLRWAVRRIPIRKDNQGRDVNLGNILEAFENSQLIQLKDTIDGKDKAGFEKVYKESLTVCYSCHKAADKPYLRPQIPTEPASHIMNFDPKANWPL
;
A
#
# COMPACT_ATOMS: atom_id res chain seq x y z
N MET A 1 23.96 43.07 72.68
CA MET A 1 22.90 43.62 73.54
C MET A 1 21.79 42.58 73.64
N ILE A 2 21.54 42.10 74.85
CA ILE A 2 20.53 41.10 75.23
C ILE A 2 19.19 41.80 75.46
N ARG A 3 18.08 41.20 75.01
CA ARG A 3 16.72 41.28 75.62
C ARG A 3 15.81 40.34 74.82
N ALA A 4 15.39 39.19 75.37
CA ALA A 4 14.41 38.97 76.44
C ALA A 4 12.95 39.10 75.93
N ARG A 5 12.19 38.04 76.25
CA ARG A 5 10.88 37.62 75.75
C ARG A 5 9.74 38.58 76.12
N VAL A 6 8.72 38.64 75.27
CA VAL A 6 7.32 38.90 75.70
C VAL A 6 6.38 38.04 74.84
N THR A 7 5.70 37.10 75.50
CA THR A 7 4.52 36.38 75.02
C THR A 7 3.30 37.28 75.08
N LEU A 8 2.51 37.37 74.00
CA LEU A 8 1.14 37.87 74.06
C LEU A 8 0.25 37.04 73.14
N ALA A 9 -0.73 36.39 73.75
CA ALA A 9 -1.76 35.58 73.11
C ALA A 9 -2.68 36.46 72.27
N VAL A 10 -2.98 36.05 71.03
CA VAL A 10 -4.12 36.59 70.27
C VAL A 10 -4.88 35.44 69.63
N PHE A 11 -6.08 35.28 70.18
CA PHE A 11 -7.29 34.64 69.71
C PHE A 11 -7.32 34.06 68.29
N SER A 12 -7.67 32.77 68.24
CA SER A 12 -8.22 32.06 67.10
C SER A 12 -9.33 32.83 66.40
N PHE A 13 -9.16 33.05 65.10
CA PHE A 13 -10.27 33.07 64.15
C PHE A 13 -9.97 31.99 63.12
N VAL A 14 -10.55 30.81 63.32
CA VAL A 14 -10.45 29.70 62.37
C VAL A 14 -11.27 30.08 61.14
N LEU A 15 -10.60 30.55 60.10
CA LEU A 15 -11.17 30.65 58.77
C LEU A 15 -11.19 29.24 58.18
N VAL A 16 -12.36 28.59 58.20
CA VAL A 16 -12.58 27.32 57.50
C VAL A 16 -12.62 27.62 56.00
N THR A 17 -11.48 27.49 55.34
CA THR A 17 -11.40 27.42 53.88
C THR A 17 -11.82 26.03 53.44
N VAL A 18 -13.02 25.95 52.85
CA VAL A 18 -13.52 24.75 52.17
C VAL A 18 -12.66 24.54 50.92
N LEU A 19 -11.60 23.73 51.04
CA LEU A 19 -10.93 23.13 49.90
C LEU A 19 -11.82 22.00 49.38
N SER A 20 -12.77 22.34 48.51
CA SER A 20 -13.36 21.36 47.59
C SER A 20 -12.28 20.92 46.61
N GLY A 21 -11.42 20.00 47.04
CA GLY A 21 -10.61 19.21 46.13
C GLY A 21 -11.55 18.37 45.29
N CYS A 22 -11.68 18.71 44.01
CA CYS A 22 -12.14 17.72 43.03
C CYS A 22 -11.03 16.67 42.95
N GLU A 23 -11.16 15.61 43.74
CA GLU A 23 -10.50 14.34 43.48
C GLU A 23 -11.03 13.84 42.12
N GLN A 24 -10.35 14.24 41.05
CA GLN A 24 -10.48 13.60 39.75
C GLN A 24 -9.91 12.20 39.91
N THR A 25 -10.78 11.28 40.33
CA THR A 25 -10.57 9.86 40.19
C THR A 25 -10.23 9.62 38.72
N SER A 26 -8.95 9.32 38.46
CA SER A 26 -8.54 8.86 37.15
C SER A 26 -9.40 7.64 36.84
N PRO A 27 -10.07 7.58 35.67
CA PRO A 27 -10.78 6.37 35.30
C PRO A 27 -9.79 5.21 35.32
N PRO A 28 -10.19 4.02 35.82
CA PRO A 28 -9.31 2.87 35.83
C PRO A 28 -8.80 2.64 34.41
N ALA A 29 -7.50 2.36 34.29
CA ALA A 29 -6.86 2.04 33.03
C ALA A 29 -7.75 1.05 32.26
N SER A 30 -8.16 1.47 31.06
CA SER A 30 -9.01 0.76 30.13
C SER A 30 -8.80 -0.74 30.21
N SER A 31 -9.90 -1.42 30.53
CA SER A 31 -10.15 -2.84 30.31
C SER A 31 -9.34 -3.40 29.14
N GLN A 32 -8.50 -4.39 29.45
CA GLN A 32 -7.97 -5.29 28.44
C GLN A 32 -9.17 -5.88 27.69
N THR A 33 -9.34 -5.53 26.42
CA THR A 33 -10.41 -6.08 25.59
C THR A 33 -10.20 -7.60 25.54
N PRO A 34 -11.19 -8.44 25.88
CA PRO A 34 -11.00 -9.89 25.90
C PRO A 34 -10.48 -10.40 24.55
N PRO A 35 -9.58 -11.39 24.51
CA PRO A 35 -8.93 -11.86 23.28
C PRO A 35 -9.92 -12.34 22.19
N GLU A 36 -11.10 -12.80 22.58
CA GLU A 36 -12.20 -13.14 21.65
C GLU A 36 -12.68 -11.92 20.83
N ASN A 37 -12.70 -10.73 21.45
CA ASN A 37 -13.00 -9.48 20.76
C ASN A 37 -11.90 -9.10 19.76
N LEU A 38 -10.63 -9.40 20.06
CA LEU A 38 -9.52 -9.15 19.15
C LEU A 38 -9.58 -10.05 17.92
N ALA A 39 -9.79 -11.36 18.09
CA ALA A 39 -9.90 -12.30 16.96
C ALA A 39 -11.08 -11.94 16.03
N ALA A 40 -12.25 -11.61 16.61
CA ALA A 40 -13.40 -11.16 15.83
C ALA A 40 -13.13 -9.85 15.08
N ARG A 41 -12.41 -8.90 15.69
CA ARG A 41 -12.02 -7.65 15.04
C ARG A 41 -10.98 -7.86 13.93
N VAL A 42 -9.99 -8.73 14.13
CA VAL A 42 -9.02 -9.09 13.09
C VAL A 42 -9.76 -9.70 11.90
N LYS A 43 -10.65 -10.66 12.14
CA LYS A 43 -11.47 -11.25 11.09
C LYS A 43 -12.30 -10.18 10.36
N ALA A 44 -12.96 -9.29 11.09
CA ALA A 44 -13.74 -8.21 10.49
C ALA A 44 -12.86 -7.29 9.61
N LEU A 45 -11.62 -7.01 10.02
CA LEU A 45 -10.67 -6.24 9.20
C LEU A 45 -10.20 -7.02 7.97
N GLU A 46 -9.92 -8.32 8.10
CA GLU A 46 -9.52 -9.18 6.99
C GLU A 46 -10.60 -9.31 5.91
N ASP A 47 -11.86 -9.30 6.34
CA ASP A 47 -13.03 -9.33 5.46
C ASP A 47 -13.23 -8.00 4.70
N LEU A 48 -12.68 -6.88 5.20
CA LEU A 48 -12.68 -5.57 4.51
C LEU A 48 -11.55 -5.42 3.48
N ILE A 49 -10.51 -6.25 3.55
CA ILE A 49 -9.38 -6.17 2.60
C ILE A 49 -9.88 -6.57 1.21
N PRO A 50 -9.62 -5.75 0.17
CA PRO A 50 -10.02 -6.07 -1.20
C PRO A 50 -9.58 -7.47 -1.63
N SER A 51 -10.34 -8.03 -2.58
CA SER A 51 -9.96 -9.29 -3.19
C SER A 51 -8.76 -9.11 -4.11
N GLN A 52 -8.04 -10.21 -4.39
CA GLN A 52 -6.91 -10.17 -5.33
C GLN A 52 -7.34 -9.69 -6.74
N SER A 53 -8.59 -9.88 -7.16
CA SER A 53 -9.06 -9.38 -8.46
C SER A 53 -9.11 -7.87 -8.54
N HIS A 54 -9.41 -7.18 -7.43
CA HIS A 54 -9.35 -5.71 -7.38
C HIS A 54 -7.91 -5.24 -7.55
N MET A 55 -6.99 -5.81 -6.78
CA MET A 55 -5.56 -5.51 -6.89
C MET A 55 -5.01 -5.78 -8.30
N MET A 56 -5.48 -6.84 -8.96
CA MET A 56 -5.10 -7.13 -10.35
C MET A 56 -5.72 -6.18 -11.38
N ALA A 57 -6.86 -5.54 -11.07
CA ALA A 57 -7.40 -4.47 -11.90
C ALA A 57 -6.49 -3.25 -11.83
N ASP A 58 -5.99 -2.90 -10.64
CA ASP A 58 -5.03 -1.80 -10.45
C ASP A 58 -3.70 -2.08 -11.17
N VAL A 59 -3.18 -3.32 -11.07
CA VAL A 59 -2.02 -3.76 -11.87
C VAL A 59 -2.30 -3.56 -13.38
N GLY A 60 -3.50 -3.93 -13.84
CA GLY A 60 -3.91 -3.77 -15.22
C GLY A 60 -3.92 -2.30 -15.67
N ASP A 61 -4.45 -1.40 -14.85
CA ASP A 61 -4.46 0.05 -15.14
C ASP A 61 -3.03 0.62 -15.21
N HIS A 62 -2.22 0.39 -14.17
CA HIS A 62 -0.87 0.92 -14.11
C HIS A 62 0.02 0.36 -15.22
N PHE A 63 -0.03 -0.95 -15.48
CA PHE A 63 0.78 -1.54 -16.54
C PHE A 63 0.30 -1.12 -17.94
N SER A 64 -0.99 -0.82 -18.12
CA SER A 64 -1.49 -0.24 -19.37
C SER A 64 -1.01 1.19 -19.55
N ASN A 65 -1.07 2.02 -18.50
CA ASN A 65 -0.59 3.40 -18.56
C ASN A 65 0.93 3.50 -18.73
N LEU A 66 1.69 2.53 -18.20
CA LEU A 66 3.12 2.36 -18.45
C LEU A 66 3.43 2.30 -19.95
N TRP A 67 2.66 1.53 -20.74
CA TRP A 67 2.83 1.41 -22.19
C TRP A 67 2.77 2.77 -22.88
N PHE A 68 1.74 3.55 -22.56
CA PHE A 68 1.52 4.86 -23.17
C PHE A 68 2.59 5.86 -22.74
N ALA A 69 2.96 5.88 -21.46
CA ALA A 69 4.02 6.74 -20.95
C ALA A 69 5.38 6.44 -21.59
N GLY A 70 5.77 5.17 -21.68
CA GLY A 70 7.03 4.77 -22.29
C GLY A 70 7.08 5.04 -23.80
N ARG A 71 5.96 4.84 -24.52
CA ARG A 71 5.88 5.18 -25.95
C ARG A 71 5.90 6.67 -26.24
N ALA A 72 5.36 7.48 -25.33
CA ALA A 72 5.45 8.94 -25.38
C ALA A 72 6.83 9.44 -24.94
N GLU A 73 7.73 8.56 -24.50
CA GLU A 73 9.05 8.91 -23.95
C GLU A 73 8.95 9.82 -22.71
N ASN A 74 7.82 9.69 -21.99
CA ASN A 74 7.59 10.34 -20.71
C ASN A 74 8.17 9.45 -19.60
N TRP A 75 9.49 9.43 -19.53
CA TRP A 75 10.25 8.54 -18.64
C TRP A 75 9.90 8.67 -17.16
N PRO A 76 9.70 9.88 -16.59
CA PRO A 76 9.26 10.00 -15.19
C PRO A 76 7.90 9.35 -14.94
N LEU A 77 6.95 9.53 -15.87
CA LEU A 77 5.63 8.92 -15.76
C LEU A 77 5.68 7.40 -15.98
N ALA A 78 6.54 6.94 -16.88
CA ALA A 78 6.79 5.51 -17.08
C ALA A 78 7.39 4.88 -15.81
N ASP A 79 8.39 5.51 -15.19
CA ASP A 79 8.98 5.02 -13.94
C ASP A 79 7.94 4.94 -12.80
N PHE A 80 7.08 5.97 -12.68
CA PHE A 80 5.96 5.97 -11.75
C PHE A 80 5.04 4.76 -11.97
N TYR A 81 4.54 4.54 -13.19
CA TYR A 81 3.63 3.43 -13.46
C TYR A 81 4.29 2.05 -13.33
N LEU A 82 5.59 1.93 -13.61
CA LEU A 82 6.35 0.71 -13.33
C LEU A 82 6.41 0.44 -11.81
N GLY A 83 6.67 1.47 -11.02
CA GLY A 83 6.65 1.41 -9.56
C GLY A 83 5.28 0.98 -9.01
N GLU A 84 4.20 1.60 -9.48
CA GLU A 84 2.83 1.27 -9.08
C GLU A 84 2.46 -0.16 -9.48
N THR A 85 2.82 -0.59 -10.69
CA THR A 85 2.63 -2.00 -11.13
C THR A 85 3.30 -2.96 -10.15
N LYS A 86 4.57 -2.73 -9.81
CA LYS A 86 5.33 -3.59 -8.90
C LYS A 86 4.72 -3.62 -7.49
N SER A 87 4.30 -2.45 -6.97
CA SER A 87 3.66 -2.33 -5.66
C SER A 87 2.36 -3.16 -5.59
N HIS A 88 1.50 -3.04 -6.61
CA HIS A 88 0.20 -3.72 -6.64
C HIS A 88 0.33 -5.23 -6.91
N LEU A 89 1.31 -5.67 -7.69
CA LEU A 89 1.64 -7.10 -7.81
C LEU A 89 2.05 -7.70 -6.46
N ARG A 90 2.92 -7.01 -5.71
CA ARG A 90 3.31 -7.43 -4.35
C ARG A 90 2.13 -7.46 -3.40
N TRP A 91 1.19 -6.51 -3.52
CA TRP A 91 -0.02 -6.52 -2.72
C TRP A 91 -0.92 -7.72 -3.04
N ALA A 92 -1.16 -7.99 -4.34
CA ALA A 92 -1.93 -9.13 -4.83
C ALA A 92 -1.38 -10.46 -4.32
N VAL A 93 -0.05 -10.64 -4.38
CA VAL A 93 0.61 -11.86 -3.90
C VAL A 93 0.62 -11.95 -2.38
N ARG A 94 0.82 -10.85 -1.64
CA ARG A 94 0.70 -10.88 -0.16
C ARG A 94 -0.70 -11.27 0.31
N ARG A 95 -1.75 -10.91 -0.41
CA ARG A 95 -3.14 -11.28 -0.07
C ARG A 95 -3.40 -12.78 -0.24
N ILE A 96 -2.90 -13.38 -1.31
CA ILE A 96 -3.01 -14.83 -1.57
C ILE A 96 -1.68 -15.31 -2.16
N PRO A 97 -0.70 -15.72 -1.32
CA PRO A 97 0.64 -16.09 -1.80
C PRO A 97 0.68 -17.48 -2.43
N ILE A 98 -0.21 -18.37 -1.98
CA ILE A 98 -0.35 -19.74 -2.48
C ILE A 98 -1.78 -19.92 -2.96
N ARG A 99 -1.94 -20.38 -4.20
CA ARG A 99 -3.23 -20.82 -4.74
C ARG A 99 -3.25 -22.33 -4.91
N LYS A 100 -4.47 -22.87 -5.00
CA LYS A 100 -4.69 -24.24 -5.47
C LYS A 100 -5.05 -24.20 -6.94
N ASP A 101 -4.41 -25.06 -7.72
CA ASP A 101 -4.86 -25.33 -9.07
C ASP A 101 -6.08 -26.27 -9.09
N ASN A 102 -6.58 -26.60 -10.27
CA ASN A 102 -7.76 -27.42 -10.55
C ASN A 102 -7.55 -28.89 -10.16
N GLN A 103 -6.31 -29.28 -9.89
CA GLN A 103 -5.91 -30.58 -9.35
C GLN A 103 -5.62 -30.52 -7.84
N GLY A 104 -5.80 -29.35 -7.20
CA GLY A 104 -5.57 -29.14 -5.77
C GLY A 104 -4.10 -28.99 -5.38
N ARG A 105 -3.20 -28.81 -6.36
CA ARG A 105 -1.75 -28.63 -6.11
C ARG A 105 -1.45 -27.18 -5.76
N ASP A 106 -0.42 -26.98 -4.95
CA ASP A 106 0.02 -25.63 -4.58
C ASP A 106 0.72 -24.92 -5.73
N VAL A 107 0.30 -23.69 -5.97
CA VAL A 107 0.89 -22.74 -6.90
C VAL A 107 1.40 -21.57 -6.08
N ASN A 108 2.72 -21.49 -5.93
CA ASN A 108 3.38 -20.42 -5.20
C ASN A 108 3.51 -19.17 -6.09
N LEU A 109 2.61 -18.21 -5.90
CA LEU A 109 2.61 -16.94 -6.64
C LEU A 109 3.79 -16.05 -6.23
N GLY A 110 4.31 -16.22 -5.01
CA GLY A 110 5.52 -15.54 -4.53
C GLY A 110 6.71 -15.80 -5.42
N ASN A 111 7.00 -17.07 -5.71
CA ASN A 111 8.12 -17.45 -6.57
C ASN A 111 7.97 -16.93 -8.01
N ILE A 112 6.73 -16.93 -8.55
CA ILE A 112 6.44 -16.42 -9.89
C ILE A 112 6.68 -14.90 -9.94
N LEU A 113 6.20 -14.16 -8.91
CA LEU A 113 6.43 -12.72 -8.81
C LEU A 113 7.92 -12.39 -8.64
N GLU A 114 8.63 -13.12 -7.79
CA GLU A 114 10.07 -12.93 -7.59
C GLU A 114 10.84 -13.11 -8.90
N ALA A 115 10.52 -14.14 -9.69
CA ALA A 115 11.14 -14.34 -11.00
C ALA A 115 10.86 -13.16 -11.95
N PHE A 116 9.63 -12.64 -11.97
CA PHE A 116 9.26 -11.48 -12.78
C PHE A 116 9.98 -10.19 -12.33
N GLU A 117 10.07 -9.98 -11.01
CA GLU A 117 10.79 -8.86 -10.40
C GLU A 117 12.27 -8.89 -10.73
N ASN A 118 12.89 -10.07 -10.70
CA ASN A 118 14.31 -10.25 -10.95
C ASN A 118 14.67 -10.36 -12.45
N SER A 119 13.70 -10.19 -13.36
CA SER A 119 13.92 -10.25 -14.80
C SER A 119 13.26 -9.08 -15.53
N GLN A 120 12.06 -9.24 -16.08
CA GLN A 120 11.48 -8.22 -16.96
C GLN A 120 11.20 -6.89 -16.26
N LEU A 121 10.86 -6.86 -14.96
CA LEU A 121 10.67 -5.59 -14.26
C LEU A 121 11.99 -4.82 -14.08
N ILE A 122 13.12 -5.51 -13.88
CA ILE A 122 14.45 -4.89 -13.90
C ILE A 122 14.79 -4.41 -15.31
N GLN A 123 14.57 -5.24 -16.33
CA GLN A 123 14.85 -4.86 -17.72
C GLN A 123 14.00 -3.67 -18.17
N LEU A 124 12.73 -3.59 -17.76
CA LEU A 124 11.89 -2.41 -17.99
C LEU A 124 12.48 -1.18 -17.32
N LYS A 125 12.91 -1.30 -16.05
CA LYS A 125 13.56 -0.21 -15.33
C LYS A 125 14.82 0.27 -16.05
N ASP A 126 15.68 -0.66 -16.49
CA ASP A 126 16.90 -0.35 -17.22
C ASP A 126 16.60 0.39 -18.54
N THR A 127 15.55 -0.03 -19.26
CA THR A 127 15.13 0.64 -20.51
C THR A 127 14.56 2.04 -20.26
N ILE A 128 13.84 2.26 -19.15
CA ILE A 128 13.30 3.56 -18.76
C ILE A 128 14.45 4.49 -18.35
N ASP A 129 15.39 4.01 -17.53
CA ASP A 129 16.55 4.77 -17.08
C ASP A 129 17.49 5.12 -18.24
N GLY A 130 17.69 4.17 -19.15
CA GLY A 130 18.44 4.35 -20.38
C GLY A 130 17.71 5.16 -21.46
N LYS A 131 16.43 5.49 -21.26
CA LYS A 131 15.55 6.16 -22.25
C LYS A 131 15.51 5.42 -23.59
N ASP A 132 15.59 4.09 -23.54
CA ASP A 132 15.58 3.21 -24.70
C ASP A 132 14.15 2.80 -25.04
N LYS A 133 13.52 3.55 -25.94
CA LYS A 133 12.16 3.28 -26.40
C LYS A 133 12.02 1.91 -27.07
N ALA A 134 12.98 1.52 -27.90
CA ALA A 134 12.90 0.26 -28.64
C ALA A 134 13.06 -0.94 -27.71
N GLY A 135 14.02 -0.85 -26.77
CA GLY A 135 14.19 -1.82 -25.70
C GLY A 135 12.96 -1.89 -24.79
N PHE A 136 12.42 -0.75 -24.38
CA PHE A 136 11.20 -0.67 -23.57
C PHE A 136 10.04 -1.40 -24.25
N GLU A 137 9.74 -1.10 -25.52
CA GLU A 137 8.63 -1.73 -26.24
C GLU A 137 8.80 -3.25 -26.37
N LYS A 138 10.04 -3.72 -26.54
CA LYS A 138 10.36 -5.15 -26.58
C LYS A 138 10.10 -5.82 -25.22
N VAL A 139 10.70 -5.30 -24.15
CA VAL A 139 10.59 -5.89 -22.80
C VAL A 139 9.16 -5.80 -22.28
N TYR A 140 8.42 -4.73 -22.62
CA TYR A 140 6.99 -4.63 -22.30
C TYR A 140 6.18 -5.80 -22.88
N LYS A 141 6.41 -6.12 -24.17
CA LYS A 141 5.74 -7.25 -24.83
C LYS A 141 6.12 -8.59 -24.20
N GLU A 142 7.39 -8.77 -23.86
CA GLU A 142 7.86 -9.96 -23.16
C GLU A 142 7.22 -10.09 -21.77
N SER A 143 7.04 -8.99 -21.05
CA SER A 143 6.38 -8.96 -19.75
C SER A 143 4.94 -9.49 -19.80
N LEU A 144 4.18 -9.20 -20.86
CA LEU A 144 2.82 -9.75 -21.04
C LEU A 144 2.80 -11.28 -21.07
N THR A 145 3.88 -11.92 -21.57
CA THR A 145 4.00 -13.39 -21.57
C THR A 145 4.17 -13.94 -20.15
N VAL A 146 4.84 -13.20 -19.27
CA VAL A 146 4.99 -13.54 -17.85
C VAL A 146 3.70 -13.29 -17.09
N CYS A 147 3.01 -12.18 -17.36
CA CYS A 147 1.67 -11.94 -16.82
C CYS A 147 0.72 -13.10 -17.18
N TYR A 148 0.72 -13.55 -18.43
CA TYR A 148 -0.08 -14.69 -18.85
C TYR A 148 0.34 -15.99 -18.16
N SER A 149 1.65 -16.22 -17.99
CA SER A 149 2.15 -17.42 -17.31
C SER A 149 1.67 -17.51 -15.86
N CYS A 150 1.67 -16.38 -15.13
CA CYS A 150 1.11 -16.31 -13.78
C CYS A 150 -0.41 -16.58 -13.78
N HIS A 151 -1.15 -15.96 -14.69
CA HIS A 151 -2.61 -16.20 -14.81
C HIS A 151 -2.94 -17.65 -15.14
N LYS A 152 -2.18 -18.27 -16.05
CA LYS A 152 -2.33 -19.69 -16.40
C LYS A 152 -2.02 -20.59 -15.21
N ALA A 153 -0.93 -20.32 -14.48
CA ALA A 153 -0.58 -21.07 -13.27
C ALA A 153 -1.66 -20.95 -12.19
N ALA A 154 -2.33 -19.80 -12.09
CA ALA A 154 -3.44 -19.58 -11.16
C ALA A 154 -4.81 -20.08 -11.69
N ASP A 155 -4.84 -20.94 -12.70
CA ASP A 155 -6.03 -21.46 -13.41
C ASP A 155 -7.00 -20.39 -13.91
N LYS A 156 -6.44 -19.33 -14.47
CA LYS A 156 -7.18 -18.28 -15.16
C LYS A 156 -6.66 -18.11 -16.60
N PRO A 157 -6.63 -19.18 -17.42
CA PRO A 157 -6.07 -19.10 -18.78
C PRO A 157 -6.89 -18.20 -19.71
N TYR A 158 -8.10 -17.81 -19.32
CA TYR A 158 -8.94 -16.85 -20.03
C TYR A 158 -8.50 -15.38 -19.80
N LEU A 159 -7.70 -15.10 -18.76
CA LEU A 159 -7.11 -13.78 -18.54
C LEU A 159 -5.83 -13.65 -19.36
N ARG A 160 -5.96 -13.15 -20.59
CA ARG A 160 -4.87 -12.98 -21.56
C ARG A 160 -4.54 -11.50 -21.76
N PRO A 161 -3.50 -10.98 -21.10
CA PRO A 161 -3.05 -9.61 -21.34
C PRO A 161 -2.63 -9.42 -22.80
N GLN A 162 -2.93 -8.24 -23.34
CA GLN A 162 -2.52 -7.81 -24.67
C GLN A 162 -1.99 -6.39 -24.59
N ILE A 163 -1.30 -5.95 -25.64
CA ILE A 163 -0.89 -4.55 -25.75
C ILE A 163 -2.16 -3.68 -25.85
N PRO A 164 -2.35 -2.69 -24.97
CA PRO A 164 -3.50 -1.82 -25.05
C PRO A 164 -3.39 -0.89 -26.27
N THR A 165 -4.52 -0.68 -26.94
CA THR A 165 -4.63 0.23 -28.09
C THR A 165 -5.02 1.65 -27.67
N GLU A 166 -5.66 1.79 -26.51
CA GLU A 166 -6.03 3.06 -25.89
C GLU A 166 -6.00 2.94 -24.34
N PRO A 167 -5.81 4.05 -23.61
CA PRO A 167 -5.95 4.07 -22.16
C PRO A 167 -7.40 3.80 -21.73
N ALA A 168 -7.59 3.09 -20.62
CA ALA A 168 -8.94 2.87 -20.07
C ALA A 168 -9.59 4.17 -19.58
N SER A 169 -8.78 5.14 -19.14
CA SER A 169 -9.19 6.49 -18.78
C SER A 169 -8.38 7.51 -19.57
N HIS A 170 -9.05 8.56 -20.05
CA HIS A 170 -8.43 9.63 -20.86
C HIS A 170 -8.01 10.85 -20.03
N ILE A 171 -7.99 10.73 -18.70
CA ILE A 171 -7.66 11.85 -17.81
C ILE A 171 -6.17 12.19 -17.80
N MET A 172 -5.31 11.24 -18.15
CA MET A 172 -3.86 11.40 -18.12
C MET A 172 -3.32 11.91 -19.44
N ASN A 173 -2.55 13.00 -19.40
CA ASN A 173 -1.75 13.44 -20.52
C ASN A 173 -0.37 12.77 -20.49
N PHE A 174 -0.05 12.00 -21.53
CA PHE A 174 1.22 11.29 -21.63
C PHE A 174 2.34 12.11 -22.28
N ASP A 175 2.04 13.27 -22.88
CA ASP A 175 3.05 14.11 -23.52
C ASP A 175 4.08 14.60 -22.48
N PRO A 176 5.39 14.28 -22.62
CA PRO A 176 6.41 14.77 -21.71
C PRO A 176 6.60 16.29 -21.72
N LYS A 177 5.98 16.99 -22.69
CA LYS A 177 6.01 18.45 -22.85
C LYS A 177 4.67 19.11 -22.52
N ALA A 178 3.73 18.36 -21.93
CA ALA A 178 2.45 18.92 -21.50
C ALA A 178 2.65 20.15 -20.60
N ASN A 179 1.91 21.22 -20.89
CA ASN A 179 1.95 22.50 -20.18
C ASN A 179 0.61 22.88 -19.53
N TRP A 180 -0.32 21.92 -19.47
CA TRP A 180 -1.64 22.02 -18.85
C TRP A 180 -2.02 20.66 -18.27
N PRO A 181 -2.66 20.56 -17.10
CA PRO A 181 -3.03 21.64 -16.18
C PRO A 181 -1.78 22.27 -15.53
N LEU A 182 -1.84 23.60 -15.33
CA LEU A 182 -0.75 24.46 -14.86
C LEU A 182 -0.40 24.24 -13.38
#